data_AF-A0A7C7UEW0-F1
#
_entry.id   AF-A0A7C7UEW0-F1
#
_cell.length_a   1.000
_cell.length_b   1.000
_cell.length_c   1.000
_cell.angle_alpha   90.00
_cell.angle_beta   90.00
_cell.angle_gamma   90.00
#
_symmetry.space_group_name_H-M   'P 1'
#
loop_
_entity.id
_entity.type
_entity.pdbx_description
1 polymer ?
#
loop_
_entity_poly.entity_id
_entity_poly.type
_entity_poly.pdbx_seq_one_letter_code
_entity_poly.pdbx_strand_id
1 'polypeptide(L)'
;MKLEEAGKTRVVTRFIRIPLIIHTVLKRENSLSLQVEHVQVRRTSISIPKDAFRLRREEIEDYIKQVYPNAHSFVIQYEKRGDSMVPFCAQLFLSPSGRGRSLGR
;
A
#
# COMPACT_ATOMS: atom_id res chain seq x y z
N MET A 1 17.00 -40.30 -22.58
CA MET A 1 15.75 -39.81 -21.98
C MET A 1 15.94 -38.32 -21.67
N LYS A 2 15.12 -37.47 -22.30
CA LYS A 2 15.17 -36.01 -22.15
C LYS A 2 14.56 -35.62 -20.80
N LEU A 3 15.33 -35.03 -19.90
CA LEU A 3 14.81 -34.17 -18.85
C LEU A 3 15.07 -32.74 -19.28
N GLU A 4 14.11 -32.16 -20.00
CA GLU A 4 14.06 -30.72 -20.20
C GLU A 4 13.71 -30.10 -18.84
N GLU A 5 14.73 -29.71 -18.09
CA GLU A 5 14.58 -28.88 -16.91
C GLU A 5 13.87 -27.60 -17.32
N ALA A 6 12.58 -27.55 -16.99
CA ALA A 6 11.72 -26.41 -17.16
C ALA A 6 12.45 -25.15 -16.70
N GLY A 7 12.79 -24.30 -17.67
CA GLY A 7 13.37 -23.00 -17.45
C GLY A 7 12.44 -22.18 -16.57
N LYS A 8 12.66 -22.22 -15.26
CA LYS A 8 12.21 -21.19 -14.33
C LYS A 8 13.01 -19.95 -14.69
N THR A 9 12.50 -19.19 -15.66
CA THR A 9 12.92 -17.83 -15.94
C THR A 9 12.91 -17.09 -14.61
N ARG A 10 14.07 -16.88 -14.00
CA ARG A 10 14.22 -16.01 -12.83
C ARG A 10 13.76 -14.64 -13.28
N VAL A 11 12.49 -14.30 -13.02
CA VAL A 11 11.99 -12.94 -13.22
C VAL A 11 12.83 -12.08 -12.29
N VAL A 12 13.77 -11.35 -12.86
CA VAL A 12 14.54 -10.36 -12.12
C VAL A 12 13.56 -9.25 -11.77
N THR A 13 12.96 -9.35 -10.59
CA THR A 13 12.02 -8.35 -10.07
C THR A 13 12.77 -7.05 -9.86
N ARG A 14 12.65 -6.11 -10.80
CA ARG A 14 13.23 -4.78 -10.68
C ARG A 14 12.32 -3.94 -9.79
N PHE A 15 12.84 -3.48 -8.66
CA PHE A 15 12.16 -2.55 -7.78
C PHE A 15 12.34 -1.12 -8.27
N ILE A 16 11.28 -0.32 -8.15
CA ILE A 16 11.31 1.11 -8.39
C ILE A 16 10.94 1.84 -7.11
N ARG A 17 11.60 2.97 -6.87
CA ARG A 17 11.31 3.83 -5.73
C ARG A 17 10.34 4.91 -6.18
N ILE A 18 9.15 4.93 -5.59
CA ILE A 18 8.09 5.89 -5.92
C ILE A 18 7.70 6.69 -4.67
N PRO A 19 7.14 7.90 -4.82
CA PRO A 19 6.55 8.64 -3.71
C PRO A 19 5.46 7.84 -3.00
N LEU A 20 5.42 7.96 -1.67
CA LEU A 20 4.38 7.42 -0.80
C LEU A 20 3.76 8.55 0.02
N ILE A 21 2.44 8.71 -0.07
CA ILE A 21 1.67 9.64 0.76
C ILE A 21 0.91 8.80 1.80
N ILE A 22 1.20 9.02 3.08
CA ILE A 22 0.57 8.33 4.20
C ILE A 22 -0.45 9.27 4.84
N HIS A 23 -1.72 8.87 4.83
CA HIS A 23 -2.83 9.53 5.48
C HIS A 23 -3.16 8.76 6.77
N THR A 24 -3.01 9.39 7.92
CA THR A 24 -3.37 8.79 9.21
C THR A 24 -4.55 9.54 9.80
N VAL A 25 -5.68 8.86 9.96
CA VAL A 25 -6.82 9.43 10.69
C VAL A 25 -6.47 9.43 12.16
N LEU A 26 -6.42 10.62 12.78
CA LEU A 26 -6.11 10.81 14.19
C LEU A 26 -7.38 10.79 15.04
N LYS A 27 -8.42 11.49 14.57
CA LYS A 27 -9.70 11.63 15.25
C LYS A 27 -10.81 11.71 14.21
N ARG A 28 -11.93 11.05 14.49
CA ARG A 28 -13.17 11.18 13.74
C ARG A 28 -14.23 11.71 14.70
N GLU A 29 -14.80 12.86 14.40
CA GLU A 29 -15.90 13.45 15.14
C GLU A 29 -17.15 13.36 14.28
N ASN A 30 -18.20 12.75 14.84
CA ASN A 30 -19.49 12.63 14.16
C ASN A 30 -20.52 13.45 14.94
N SER A 31 -21.06 14.49 14.31
CA SER A 31 -22.30 15.14 14.73
C SER A 31 -23.43 14.76 13.77
N LEU A 32 -24.68 14.99 14.15
CA LEU A 32 -25.89 14.56 13.41
C LEU A 32 -25.88 14.92 11.90
N SER A 33 -25.17 15.97 11.50
CA SER A 33 -25.09 16.44 10.11
C SER A 33 -23.66 16.49 9.53
N LEU A 34 -22.62 16.22 10.32
CA LEU A 34 -21.23 16.42 9.89
C LEU A 34 -20.31 15.35 10.45
N GLN A 35 -19.52 14.74 9.56
CA GLN A 35 -18.38 13.89 9.91
C GLN A 35 -17.09 14.66 9.63
N VAL A 36 -16.32 14.96 10.68
CA VAL A 36 -15.03 15.66 10.60
C VAL A 36 -13.92 14.66 10.89
N GLU A 37 -12.92 14.60 10.01
CA GLU A 37 -11.74 13.77 10.19
C GLU A 37 -10.49 14.62 10.30
N HIS A 38 -9.80 14.50 11.44
CA HIS A 38 -8.48 15.08 11.64
C HIS A 38 -7.45 14.11 11.07
N VAL A 39 -6.80 14.50 9.97
CA VAL A 39 -5.86 13.66 9.24
C VAL A 39 -4.44 14.22 9.32
N GLN A 40 -3.49 13.38 9.71
CA GLN A 40 -2.07 13.65 9.55
C GLN A 40 -1.59 13.13 8.20
N VAL A 41 -0.92 14.00 7.42
CA VAL A 41 -0.34 13.63 6.13
C VAL A 41 1.18 13.61 6.23
N ARG A 42 1.79 12.48 5.85
CA ARG A 42 3.25 12.33 5.76
C ARG A 42 3.64 11.91 4.35
N ARG A 43 4.68 12.55 3.81
CA ARG A 43 5.25 12.20 2.50
C ARG A 43 6.57 11.49 2.68
N THR A 44 6.75 10.39 1.98
CA THR A 44 7.98 9.59 1.97
C THR A 44 8.10 8.87 0.63
N SER A 45 8.80 7.75 0.58
CA SER A 45 8.95 6.91 -0.61
C SER A 45 8.85 5.45 -0.23
N ILE A 46 8.38 4.62 -1.17
CA ILE A 46 8.31 3.18 -1.04
C ILE A 46 8.97 2.51 -2.25
N SER A 47 9.58 1.36 -2.02
CA SER A 47 10.10 0.51 -3.09
C SER A 47 9.04 -0.52 -3.45
N ILE A 48 8.59 -0.53 -4.71
CA ILE A 48 7.57 -1.46 -5.21
C ILE A 48 8.12 -2.17 -6.45
N PRO A 49 7.81 -3.46 -6.66
CA PRO A 49 8.09 -4.14 -7.92
C PRO A 49 7.54 -3.37 -9.13
N LYS A 50 8.34 -3.22 -10.18
CA LYS A 50 7.89 -2.52 -11.41
C LYS A 50 6.64 -3.16 -12.01
N ASP A 51 6.49 -4.46 -11.83
CA ASP A 51 5.38 -5.30 -12.25
C ASP A 51 4.36 -5.56 -11.14
N ALA A 52 4.27 -4.69 -10.12
CA ALA A 52 3.33 -4.84 -9.00
C ALA A 52 1.86 -4.96 -9.42
N PHE A 53 1.49 -4.49 -10.61
CA PHE A 53 0.14 -4.69 -11.15
C PHE A 53 -0.18 -6.16 -11.47
N ARG A 54 0.83 -7.03 -11.56
CA ARG A 54 0.70 -8.47 -11.78
C ARG A 54 0.68 -9.27 -10.47
N LEU A 55 1.01 -8.64 -9.35
CA LEU A 55 1.00 -9.31 -8.05
C LEU A 55 -0.44 -9.56 -7.62
N ARG A 56 -0.63 -10.62 -6.83
CA ARG A 56 -1.92 -10.87 -6.21
C ARG A 56 -2.18 -9.83 -5.13
N ARG A 57 -3.45 -9.48 -4.95
CA ARG A 57 -3.87 -8.48 -3.97
C ARG A 57 -3.41 -8.89 -2.57
N GLU A 58 -3.49 -10.18 -2.26
CA GLU A 58 -3.17 -10.75 -0.95
C GLU A 58 -1.68 -10.56 -0.62
N GLU A 59 -0.79 -10.72 -1.60
CA GLU A 59 0.67 -10.56 -1.42
C GLU A 59 1.03 -9.11 -1.06
N ILE A 60 0.38 -8.13 -1.71
CA ILE A 60 0.57 -6.71 -1.40
C ILE A 60 -0.03 -6.38 -0.03
N GLU A 61 -1.23 -6.92 0.26
CA GLU A 61 -1.92 -6.68 1.52
C GLU A 61 -1.12 -7.20 2.73
N ASP A 62 -0.60 -8.43 2.66
CA ASP A 62 0.21 -9.05 3.70
C ASP A 62 1.48 -8.23 3.97
N TYR A 63 2.19 -7.83 2.91
CA TYR A 63 3.38 -6.99 3.03
C TYR A 63 3.08 -5.65 3.71
N ILE A 64 2.01 -4.97 3.28
CA ILE A 64 1.64 -3.67 3.85
C ILE A 64 1.23 -3.82 5.31
N LYS A 65 0.48 -4.86 5.68
CA LYS A 65 0.07 -5.11 7.08
C LYS A 65 1.23 -5.49 8.00
N GLN A 66 2.28 -6.13 7.48
CA GLN A 66 3.50 -6.39 8.26
C GLN A 66 4.21 -5.09 8.66
N VAL A 67 4.26 -4.10 7.77
CA VAL A 67 4.94 -2.81 8.02
C VAL A 67 4.02 -1.82 8.74
N TYR A 68 2.74 -1.81 8.38
CA TYR A 68 1.70 -0.92 8.89
C TYR A 68 0.47 -1.72 9.34
N PRO A 69 0.47 -2.28 10.56
CA PRO A 69 -0.62 -3.15 11.04
C PRO A 69 -2.00 -2.50 11.09
N ASN A 70 -2.05 -1.16 11.15
CA ASN A 70 -3.28 -0.35 11.14
C ASN A 70 -3.64 0.17 9.74
N ALA A 71 -3.02 -0.34 8.68
CA ALA A 71 -3.40 -0.02 7.30
C ALA A 71 -4.75 -0.65 6.96
N HIS A 72 -5.66 0.15 6.40
CA HIS A 72 -6.95 -0.33 5.90
C HIS A 72 -7.12 -0.12 4.39
N SER A 73 -6.32 0.75 3.78
CA SER A 73 -6.30 0.93 2.33
C SER A 73 -4.90 1.29 1.83
N PHE A 74 -4.51 0.68 0.71
CA PHE A 74 -3.28 0.97 -0.01
C PHE A 74 -3.59 1.06 -1.50
N VAL A 75 -3.28 2.21 -2.09
CA VAL A 75 -3.57 2.52 -3.49
C VAL A 75 -2.26 2.76 -4.22
N ILE A 76 -2.02 2.00 -5.28
CA ILE A 76 -0.89 2.22 -6.18
C ILE A 76 -1.43 2.87 -7.44
N GLN A 77 -0.91 4.04 -7.79
CA GLN A 77 -1.24 4.75 -9.02
C GLN A 77 -0.22 4.41 -10.10
N TYR A 78 -0.72 4.13 -11.29
CA TYR A 78 0.06 3.72 -12.44
C TYR A 78 -0.04 4.75 -13.56
N GLU A 79 1.06 4.94 -14.26
CA GLU A 79 1.15 5.78 -15.45
C GLU A 79 1.47 4.90 -16.65
N LYS A 80 0.80 5.18 -17.78
CA LYS A 80 1.12 4.52 -19.05
C LYS A 80 2.37 5.17 -19.64
N ARG A 81 3.46 4.41 -19.74
CA ARG A 81 4.71 4.80 -20.41
C ARG A 81 4.94 3.88 -21.61
N GLY A 82 4.62 4.38 -22.80
CA GLY A 82 4.55 3.57 -24.02
C GLY A 82 3.53 2.44 -23.86
N ASP A 83 3.97 1.20 -24.05
CA ASP A 83 3.13 0.01 -23.90
C ASP A 83 3.15 -0.59 -22.49
N SER A 84 3.80 0.06 -21.53
CA SER A 84 3.95 -0.44 -20.17
C SER A 84 3.22 0.42 -19.14
N MET A 85 2.58 -0.23 -18.16
CA MET A 85 2.07 0.42 -16.96
C MET A 85 3.15 0.41 -15.89
N VAL A 86 3.52 1.58 -15.40
CA VAL A 86 4.59 1.73 -14.40
C VAL A 86 4.01 2.40 -13.15
N PRO A 87 4.21 1.84 -11.94
CA PRO A 87 3.83 2.54 -10.71
C PRO A 87 4.54 3.90 -10.64
N PHE A 88 3.82 4.97 -10.31
CA PHE A 88 4.40 6.31 -10.19
C PHE A 88 4.16 6.96 -8.82
N CYS A 89 3.12 6.55 -8.09
CA CYS A 89 2.80 7.07 -6.76
C CYS A 89 2.03 6.02 -5.97
N ALA A 90 2.15 6.03 -4.65
CA ALA A 90 1.31 5.24 -3.76
C ALA A 90 0.69 6.09 -2.64
N GLN A 91 -0.50 5.70 -2.21
CA GLN A 91 -1.20 6.29 -1.08
C GLN A 91 -1.55 5.20 -0.08
N LEU A 92 -1.25 5.45 1.19
CA LEU A 92 -1.51 4.53 2.29
C LEU A 92 -2.42 5.22 3.30
N PHE A 93 -3.50 4.55 3.68
CA PHE A 93 -4.47 5.05 4.66
C PHE A 93 -4.41 4.20 5.91
N LEU A 94 -4.10 4.85 7.02
CA LEU A 94 -3.94 4.26 8.33
C LEU A 94 -5.12 4.67 9.21
N SER A 95 -5.66 3.70 9.92
CA SER A 95 -6.58 3.93 11.03
C SER A 95 -5.82 4.48 12.25
N PRO A 96 -6.50 5.13 13.21
CA PRO A 96 -5.86 5.54 14.44
C PRO A 96 -5.16 4.34 15.08
N SER A 97 -3.86 4.45 15.35
CA SER A 97 -3.14 3.42 16.08
C SER A 97 -3.76 3.31 17.47
N GLY A 98 -4.36 2.16 17.79
CA GLY A 98 -5.03 1.89 19.04
C GLY A 98 -4.08 1.86 20.25
N ARG A 99 -3.53 3.01 20.64
CA ARG A 99 -3.19 3.33 22.04
C ARG A 99 -4.33 4.14 22.66
N GLY A 100 -5.55 3.62 22.52
CA GLY A 100 -6.78 4.22 23.01
C GLY A 100 -7.88 3.21 23.28
N ARG A 101 -7.55 1.91 23.42
CA ARG A 101 -8.44 0.94 24.06
C ARG A 101 -8.31 1.08 25.59
N SER A 102 -8.89 2.14 26.14
CA SER A 102 -9.35 2.16 27.53
C SER A 102 -10.34 3.30 27.75
N LEU A 103 -11.52 3.20 27.15
CA LEU A 103 -12.75 3.67 27.78
C LEU A 103 -13.79 2.57 27.54
N GLY A 104 -13.57 1.46 28.25
CA GLY A 104 -14.60 0.48 28.49
C GLY A 104 -15.42 0.94 29.68
N ARG A 105 -16.73 1.05 29.41
CA ARG A 105 -17.85 1.30 30.33
C ARG A 105 -17.99 2.70 30.90
#